data_AF-A0A7T8JZS1-F1
#
_entry.id   AF-A0A7T8JZS1-F1
#
_cell.length_a   1.000
_cell.length_b   1.000
_cell.length_c   1.000
_cell.angle_alpha   90.00
_cell.angle_beta   90.00
_cell.angle_gamma   90.00
#
_symmetry.space_group_name_H-M   'P 1'
#
loop_
_entity.id
_entity.type
_entity.pdbx_description
1 polymer ?
#
loop_
_entity_poly.entity_id
_entity_poly.type
_entity_poly.pdbx_seq_one_letter_code
_entity_poly.pdbx_strand_id
1 'polypeptide(L)' 'MKKKAGANNFITQQDSARCHTARIIFNLQKVNKVTFWGPETWAPNSSDMNPVDYFFKGK' A
#
# COMPACT_ATOMS: atom_id res chain seq x y z
N MET A 1 8.74 11.49 27.88
CA MET A 1 7.96 11.98 26.72
C MET A 1 8.31 11.15 25.49
N LYS A 2 7.40 10.30 25.00
CA LYS A 2 7.59 9.61 23.72
C LYS A 2 7.39 10.63 22.58
N LYS A 3 8.39 10.83 21.72
CA LYS A 3 8.24 11.62 20.49
C LYS A 3 7.08 11.04 19.68
N LYS A 4 5.97 11.78 19.53
CA LYS A 4 4.99 11.49 18.48
C LYS A 4 5.73 11.75 17.17
N ALA A 5 5.89 10.72 16.34
CA ALA A 5 6.29 10.92 14.95
C ALA A 5 5.34 11.99 14.39
N GLY A 6 5.90 13.04 13.78
CA GLY A 6 5.12 14.12 13.18
C GLY A 6 4.04 13.56 12.27
N ALA A 7 2.97 14.33 12.07
CA ALA A 7 1.81 14.00 11.24
C ALA A 7 2.16 13.89 9.74
N ASN A 8 3.11 13.00 9.41
CA ASN A 8 3.40 12.59 8.05
C ASN A 8 2.29 11.62 7.68
N ASN A 9 1.39 12.04 6.79
CA ASN A 9 0.37 11.18 6.23
C ASN A 9 1.04 10.11 5.36
N PHE A 10 1.46 9.01 5.97
CA PHE A 10 2.02 7.88 5.24
C PHE A 10 0.92 7.24 4.40
N ILE A 11 1.16 7.12 3.11
CA ILE A 11 0.31 6.37 2.19
C ILE A 11 0.93 4.99 2.02
N THR A 12 0.16 3.96 2.33
CA THR A 12 0.54 2.57 2.07
C THR A 12 0.26 2.25 0.62
N GLN A 13 1.31 1.84 -0.11
CA GLN A 13 1.25 1.45 -1.51
C GLN A 13 1.42 -0.06 -1.62
N GLN A 14 0.49 -0.74 -2.30
CA GLN A 14 0.51 -2.18 -2.58
C GLN A 14 -0.12 -2.42 -3.96
N ASP A 15 0.21 -3.55 -4.59
CA ASP A 15 -0.40 -3.95 -5.87
C ASP A 15 -1.82 -4.52 -5.66
N SER A 16 -2.53 -4.78 -6.76
CA SER A 16 -3.89 -5.31 -6.75
C SER A 16 -3.96 -6.85 -6.65
N ALA A 17 -2.98 -7.50 -6.03
CA ALA A 17 -3.03 -8.93 -5.79
C ALA A 17 -4.29 -9.32 -4.98
N ARG A 18 -4.85 -10.52 -5.25
CA ARG A 18 -6.15 -10.93 -4.68
C ARG A 18 -6.20 -10.88 -3.14
N CYS A 19 -5.08 -11.15 -2.47
CA CYS A 19 -4.99 -11.06 -1.02
C CYS A 19 -5.06 -9.61 -0.53
N HIS A 20 -4.46 -8.66 -1.23
CA HIS A 20 -4.47 -7.24 -0.87
C HIS A 20 -5.84 -6.60 -1.10
N THR A 21 -6.56 -7.08 -2.11
CA THR A 21 -7.89 -6.55 -2.46
C THR A 21 -9.06 -7.26 -1.74
N ALA A 22 -8.78 -8.24 -0.90
CA ALA A 22 -9.80 -8.96 -0.16
C ALA A 22 -10.53 -8.04 0.83
N ARG A 23 -11.86 -8.21 0.95
CA ARG A 23 -12.72 -7.42 1.84
C ARG A 23 -12.20 -7.34 3.27
N ILE A 24 -11.67 -8.43 3.81
CA ILE A 24 -11.14 -8.49 5.17
C ILE A 24 -9.93 -7.56 5.35
N ILE A 25 -9.05 -7.49 4.35
CA ILE A 25 -7.85 -6.64 4.38
C ILE A 25 -8.24 -5.17 4.27
N PHE A 26 -9.16 -4.83 3.36
CA PHE A 26 -9.71 -3.47 3.27
C PHE A 26 -10.32 -3.00 4.59
N ASN A 27 -11.13 -3.85 5.22
CA ASN A 27 -11.75 -3.52 6.50
C ASN A 27 -10.70 -3.32 7.59
N LEU A 28 -9.66 -4.16 7.63
CA LEU A 28 -8.55 -4.02 8.56
C LEU A 28 -7.81 -2.69 8.37
N GLN A 29 -7.50 -2.30 7.13
CA GLN A 29 -6.83 -1.03 6.83
C GLN A 29 -7.67 0.18 7.25
N LYS A 30 -8.99 0.14 7.00
CA LYS A 30 -9.94 1.18 7.42
C LYS A 30 -10.02 1.31 8.95
N VAL A 31 -10.14 0.18 9.66
CA VAL A 31 -10.17 0.16 11.13
C VAL A 31 -8.88 0.75 11.73
N ASN A 32 -7.74 0.44 11.10
CA ASN A 32 -6.44 0.96 11.52
C ASN A 32 -6.16 2.39 11.05
N LYS A 33 -7.11 3.05 10.36
CA LYS A 33 -6.97 4.41 9.82
C LYS A 33 -5.72 4.58 8.94
N VAL A 34 -5.36 3.53 8.22
CA VAL A 34 -4.27 3.56 7.26
C VAL A 34 -4.76 4.26 6.01
N THR A 35 -4.03 5.28 5.55
CA THR A 35 -4.21 5.81 4.19
C THR A 35 -3.51 4.87 3.23
N PHE A 36 -4.20 4.37 2.20
CA PHE A 36 -3.64 3.41 1.26
C PHE A 36 -4.17 3.66 -0.15
N TRP A 37 -3.43 3.20 -1.16
CA TRP A 37 -3.90 3.22 -2.55
C TRP A 37 -4.96 2.15 -2.78
N GLY A 38 -6.11 2.57 -3.30
CA GLY A 38 -7.21 1.66 -3.61
C GLY A 38 -6.84 0.68 -4.72
N PRO A 39 -7.65 -0.37 -4.89
CA PRO A 39 -7.40 -1.39 -5.90
C PRO A 39 -7.56 -0.83 -7.32
N GLU A 40 -8.34 0.24 -7.46
CA GLU A 40 -8.54 1.01 -8.70
C GLU A 40 -7.37 1.96 -9.01
N THR A 41 -6.47 2.20 -8.05
CA THR A 41 -5.35 3.14 -8.20
C THR A 41 -4.14 2.47 -8.85
N TRP A 42 -3.96 1.15 -8.65
CA TRP A 42 -2.84 0.39 -9.21
C TRP A 42 -3.14 -0.13 -10.62
N ALA A 43 -2.35 0.25 -11.61
CA ALA A 43 -2.50 -0.28 -12.96
C ALA A 43 -2.12 -1.77 -13.02
N PRO A 44 -2.94 -2.63 -13.66
CA PRO A 44 -2.59 -4.04 -13.85
C PRO A 44 -1.26 -4.22 -14.57
N ASN A 45 -0.52 -5.28 -14.22
CA ASN A 45 0.76 -5.67 -14.86
C ASN A 45 1.87 -4.60 -14.85
N SER A 46 1.81 -3.63 -13.94
CA SER A 46 2.76 -2.51 -13.88
C SER A 46 3.79 -2.68 -12.76
N SER A 47 4.63 -3.72 -12.86
CA SER A 47 5.69 -3.99 -11.86
C SER A 47 6.82 -2.94 -11.89
N ASP A 48 7.00 -2.29 -13.03
CA ASP A 48 7.90 -1.15 -13.21
C ASP A 48 7.53 0.05 -12.32
N MET A 49 6.24 0.23 -12.04
CA MET A 49 5.75 1.28 -11.14
C MET A 49 5.82 0.90 -9.65
N ASN A 50 6.07 -0.37 -9.31
CA ASN A 50 6.25 -0.79 -7.93
C ASN A 50 7.71 -0.59 -7.52
N PRO A 51 8.04 0.34 -6.60
CA PRO A 51 9.43 0.53 -6.18
C PRO A 51 10.07 -0.75 -5.63
N VAL A 52 9.27 -1.62 -4.99
CA VAL A 52 9.75 -2.91 -4.49
C VAL A 52 10.15 -3.83 -5.65
N ASP A 53 9.31 -3.93 -6.68
CA ASP A 53 9.60 -4.81 -7.81
C ASP A 53 10.70 -4.20 -8.70
N TYR A 54 10.62 -2.92 -9.01
CA TYR A 54 11.59 -2.22 -9.87
C TYR A 54 13.00 -2.18 -9.27
N PHE A 55 13.17 -1.70 -8.03
CA PHE A 55 14.50 -1.49 -7.46
C PHE A 55 15.09 -2.75 -6.78
N PHE A 56 14.26 -3.60 -6.19
CA PHE A 56 14.76 -4.74 -5.40
C PHE A 56 14.64 -6.09 -6.11
N LYS A 57 13.71 -6.22 -7.06
CA LYS A 57 13.53 -7.47 -7.83
C LYS A 57 13.95 -7.35 -9.29
N GLY A 58 14.00 -6.14 -9.84
CA GLY A 58 14.58 -5.84 -11.14
C GLY A 58 16.08 -6.08 -11.09
N LYS A 59 16.51 -7.25 -11.58
CA LYS A 59 17.88 -7.48 -12.04
C LYS A 59 17.96 -7.22 -13.53
#